data_AF-A0A0Q7IFM0-F1
#
_entry.id   AF-A0A0Q7IFM0-F1
#
_cell.length_a   1.000
_cell.length_b   1.000
_cell.length_c   1.000
_cell.angle_alpha   90.00
_cell.angle_beta   90.00
_cell.angle_gamma   90.00
#
_symmetry.space_group_name_H-M   'P 1'
#
loop_
_entity.id
_entity.type
_entity.pdbx_description
1 polymer ?
#
loop_
_entity_poly.entity_id
_entity_poly.type
_entity_poly.pdbx_seq_one_letter_code
_entity_poly.pdbx_strand_id
1 'polypeptide(L)'
;MKLTWFGGTTIRVHIGGAILVVDAAGAPEGIDAAELVSGADVVIAGFGAELQATDAARWRPRKPSRLLDEGDAPPAVEAWSAGPGAVLIDAVGEPPLLLVAGDVPVLGRWMEIAVVTLFGDGAGLTALGQGVLEDTPPRLLALAGDEAAIDLAIPALRDRLDGSGLVALEAGMALEI
;
A
#
# COMPACT_ATOMS: atom_id res chain seq x y z
N MET A 1 -9.75 1.80 6.73
CA MET A 1 -9.02 0.83 5.86
C MET A 1 -8.57 -0.42 6.64
N LYS A 2 -8.47 -1.61 6.01
CA LYS A 2 -7.84 -2.81 6.60
C LYS A 2 -6.81 -3.46 5.66
N LEU A 3 -5.61 -3.77 6.16
CA LEU A 3 -4.53 -4.43 5.42
C LEU A 3 -4.32 -5.85 5.92
N THR A 4 -4.06 -6.81 5.04
CA THR A 4 -3.65 -8.18 5.39
C THR A 4 -2.60 -8.67 4.40
N TRP A 5 -1.35 -8.75 4.84
CA TRP A 5 -0.23 -9.24 4.03
C TRP A 5 -0.11 -10.75 4.17
N PHE A 6 0.21 -11.44 3.08
CA PHE A 6 0.31 -12.91 3.05
C PHE A 6 1.72 -13.42 2.81
N GLY A 7 2.68 -12.56 2.50
CA GLY A 7 4.03 -12.93 2.07
C GLY A 7 4.39 -12.30 0.71
N GLY A 8 5.69 -12.09 0.46
CA GLY A 8 6.15 -11.44 -0.76
C GLY A 8 5.44 -10.09 -0.99
N THR A 9 4.89 -9.90 -2.18
CA THR A 9 4.09 -8.74 -2.61
C THR A 9 2.58 -8.94 -2.48
N THR A 10 2.14 -10.10 -1.98
CA THR A 10 0.72 -10.47 -1.92
C THR A 10 0.04 -9.84 -0.72
N ILE A 11 -0.97 -9.01 -0.98
CA ILE A 11 -1.72 -8.30 0.07
C ILE A 11 -3.21 -8.20 -0.30
N ARG A 12 -4.07 -8.38 0.70
CA ARG A 12 -5.50 -8.05 0.61
C ARG A 12 -5.77 -6.75 1.35
N VAL A 13 -6.56 -5.88 0.74
CA VAL A 13 -6.88 -4.55 1.25
C VAL A 13 -8.39 -4.37 1.25
N HIS A 14 -8.96 -3.98 2.39
CA HIS A 14 -10.34 -3.47 2.44
C HIS A 14 -10.28 -1.94 2.53
N ILE A 15 -10.81 -1.25 1.52
CA ILE A 15 -10.77 0.21 1.41
C ILE A 15 -11.99 0.71 0.65
N GLY A 16 -12.65 1.75 1.13
CA GLY A 16 -13.79 2.37 0.43
C GLY A 16 -14.98 1.43 0.22
N GLY A 17 -15.15 0.42 1.08
CA GLY A 17 -16.19 -0.59 0.92
C GLY A 17 -15.89 -1.69 -0.10
N ALA A 18 -14.70 -1.70 -0.72
CA ALA A 18 -14.27 -2.73 -1.65
C ALA A 18 -13.13 -3.59 -1.07
N ILE A 19 -13.03 -4.82 -1.58
CA ILE A 19 -11.95 -5.76 -1.32
C ILE A 19 -11.02 -5.78 -2.53
N LEU A 20 -9.76 -5.38 -2.35
CA LEU A 20 -8.72 -5.47 -3.35
C LEU A 20 -7.73 -6.56 -2.98
N VAL A 21 -7.24 -7.26 -4.00
CA VAL A 21 -6.15 -8.23 -3.84
C VAL A 21 -5.05 -7.88 -4.82
N VAL A 22 -3.85 -7.68 -4.31
CA VAL A 22 -2.67 -7.39 -5.10
C VAL A 22 -1.80 -8.63 -5.16
N ASP A 23 -1.39 -8.96 -6.38
CA ASP A 23 -0.41 -9.99 -6.70
C ASP A 23 -0.69 -11.37 -6.09
N ALA A 24 -1.92 -11.87 -6.27
CA ALA A 24 -2.32 -13.19 -5.78
C ALA A 24 -1.48 -14.34 -6.35
N ALA A 25 -0.98 -14.20 -7.58
CA ALA A 25 -0.13 -15.23 -8.21
C ALA A 25 1.26 -15.33 -7.56
N GLY A 26 1.70 -14.29 -6.84
CA GLY A 26 2.93 -14.27 -6.05
C GLY A 26 2.78 -14.82 -4.63
N ALA A 27 1.60 -15.34 -4.26
CA ALA A 27 1.35 -15.85 -2.92
C ALA A 27 2.33 -16.97 -2.54
N PRO A 28 2.81 -17.01 -1.29
CA PRO A 28 3.74 -18.05 -0.87
C PRO A 28 3.07 -19.44 -0.82
N GLU A 29 3.90 -20.48 -0.74
CA GLU A 29 3.44 -21.85 -0.60
C GLU A 29 2.50 -22.01 0.61
N GLY A 30 1.39 -22.72 0.41
CA GLY A 30 0.35 -22.91 1.43
C GLY A 30 -0.76 -21.87 1.42
N ILE A 31 -0.65 -20.80 0.61
CA ILE A 31 -1.74 -19.84 0.38
C ILE A 31 -2.35 -20.09 -1.01
N ASP A 32 -3.65 -20.41 -1.05
CA ASP A 32 -4.35 -20.61 -2.31
C ASP A 32 -4.75 -19.26 -2.94
N ALA A 33 -4.15 -18.95 -4.09
CA ALA A 33 -4.45 -17.74 -4.85
C ALA A 33 -5.93 -17.65 -5.26
N ALA A 34 -6.60 -18.78 -5.52
CA ALA A 34 -8.02 -18.80 -5.86
C ALA A 34 -8.90 -18.40 -4.66
N GLU A 35 -8.53 -18.81 -3.45
CA GLU A 35 -9.21 -18.38 -2.22
C GLU A 35 -8.95 -16.91 -1.94
N LEU A 36 -7.72 -16.42 -2.20
CA LEU A 36 -7.38 -15.01 -2.04
C LEU A 36 -8.19 -14.11 -2.96
N VAL A 37 -8.42 -14.47 -4.22
CA VAL A 37 -9.23 -13.64 -5.13
C VAL A 37 -10.73 -13.86 -4.96
N SER A 38 -11.14 -14.92 -4.27
CA SER A 38 -12.55 -15.17 -3.96
C SER A 38 -13.11 -14.05 -3.09
N GLY A 39 -14.13 -13.36 -3.61
CA GLY A 39 -14.76 -12.20 -2.98
C GLY A 39 -14.00 -10.88 -3.13
N ALA A 40 -12.93 -10.83 -3.93
CA ALA A 40 -12.29 -9.56 -4.29
C ALA A 40 -13.13 -8.81 -5.34
N ASP A 41 -13.37 -7.53 -5.11
CA ASP A 41 -13.99 -6.63 -6.07
C ASP A 41 -12.99 -6.20 -7.15
N VAL A 42 -11.71 -6.08 -6.79
CA VAL A 42 -10.62 -5.72 -7.71
C VAL A 42 -9.42 -6.64 -7.47
N VAL A 43 -8.85 -7.16 -8.56
CA VAL A 43 -7.61 -7.93 -8.55
C VAL A 43 -6.55 -7.18 -9.35
N ILE A 44 -5.44 -6.83 -8.71
CA ILE A 44 -4.30 -6.16 -9.32
C ILE A 44 -3.18 -7.19 -9.50
N ALA A 45 -3.05 -7.74 -10.70
CA ALA A 45 -2.04 -8.75 -11.02
C ALA A 45 -0.63 -8.13 -11.19
N GLY A 46 0.42 -8.95 -10.98
CA GLY A 46 1.80 -8.58 -11.28
C GLY A 46 2.26 -7.30 -10.59
N PHE A 47 1.76 -7.06 -9.37
CA PHE A 47 1.98 -5.84 -8.60
C PHE A 47 1.77 -4.55 -9.41
N GLY A 48 0.71 -4.52 -10.24
CA GLY A 48 0.30 -3.33 -10.98
C GLY A 48 1.06 -3.05 -12.26
N ALA A 49 1.79 -4.03 -12.82
CA ALA A 49 2.55 -3.88 -14.07
C ALA A 49 1.71 -3.40 -15.26
N GLU A 50 0.41 -3.71 -15.29
CA GLU A 50 -0.53 -3.30 -16.36
C GLU A 50 -1.41 -2.10 -15.98
N LEU A 51 -1.23 -1.52 -14.79
CA LEU A 51 -1.99 -0.34 -14.40
C LEU A 51 -1.58 0.88 -15.23
N GLN A 52 -2.53 1.79 -15.45
CA GLN A 52 -2.23 3.08 -16.02
C GLN A 52 -1.20 3.81 -15.14
N ALA A 53 -0.13 4.30 -15.77
CA ALA A 53 0.89 5.09 -15.08
C ALA A 53 0.34 6.46 -14.62
N THR A 54 0.82 6.92 -13.48
CA THR A 54 0.52 8.24 -12.93
C THR A 54 1.79 8.95 -12.45
N ASP A 55 1.78 10.28 -12.46
CA ASP A 55 2.83 11.10 -11.87
C ASP A 55 2.55 11.28 -10.38
N ALA A 56 3.19 10.44 -9.55
CA ALA A 56 3.02 10.47 -8.09
C ALA A 56 3.41 11.81 -7.46
N ALA A 57 4.28 12.61 -8.09
CA ALA A 57 4.65 13.94 -7.57
C ALA A 57 3.52 14.96 -7.72
N ARG A 58 2.67 14.79 -8.74
CA ARG A 58 1.57 15.73 -9.07
C ARG A 58 0.19 15.18 -8.74
N TRP A 59 0.08 13.89 -8.44
CA TRP A 59 -1.16 13.25 -8.09
C TRP A 59 -1.81 13.88 -6.86
N ARG A 60 -3.15 13.84 -6.81
CA ARG A 60 -3.95 14.34 -5.69
C ARG A 60 -5.09 13.37 -5.38
N PRO A 61 -5.39 13.13 -4.09
CA PRO A 61 -6.54 12.33 -3.69
C PRO A 61 -7.83 12.85 -4.30
N ARG A 62 -8.70 11.92 -4.72
CA ARG A 62 -10.02 12.29 -5.22
C ARG A 62 -10.84 12.85 -4.05
N LYS A 63 -11.58 13.92 -4.32
CA LYS A 63 -12.44 14.56 -3.31
C LYS A 63 -13.81 13.89 -3.31
N PRO A 64 -14.47 13.79 -2.15
CA PRO A 64 -15.88 13.44 -2.09
C PRO A 64 -16.71 14.35 -3.00
N SER A 65 -17.62 13.74 -3.75
CA SER A 65 -18.61 14.49 -4.53
C SER A 65 -19.55 15.24 -3.57
N ARG A 66 -20.23 16.27 -4.06
CA ARG A 66 -21.28 16.92 -3.28
C ARG A 66 -22.50 16.01 -3.26
N LEU A 67 -23.20 15.95 -2.13
CA LEU A 67 -24.42 15.13 -1.92
C LEU A 67 -25.53 15.29 -2.99
N LEU A 68 -25.49 16.36 -3.78
CA LEU A 68 -26.45 16.64 -4.85
C LEU A 68 -26.09 15.96 -6.18
N ASP A 69 -24.85 15.46 -6.31
CA ASP A 69 -24.28 14.85 -7.50
C ASP A 69 -24.01 13.34 -7.31
N GLU A 70 -24.42 12.75 -6.17
CA GLU A 70 -24.28 11.32 -5.90
C GLU A 70 -25.34 10.53 -6.69
N GLY A 71 -24.88 9.74 -7.67
CA GLY A 71 -25.66 8.60 -8.14
C GLY A 71 -25.72 7.51 -7.07
N ASP A 72 -26.63 6.54 -7.22
CA ASP A 72 -26.85 5.47 -6.22
C ASP A 72 -25.63 4.55 -5.98
N ALA A 73 -24.55 4.65 -6.76
CA ALA A 73 -23.36 3.82 -6.64
C ALA A 73 -22.24 4.53 -5.86
N PRO A 74 -21.61 3.87 -4.88
CA PRO A 74 -20.45 4.43 -4.18
C PRO A 74 -19.29 4.69 -5.16
N PRO A 75 -18.43 5.70 -4.89
CA PRO A 75 -17.28 5.98 -5.74
C PRO A 75 -16.36 4.77 -5.83
N ALA A 76 -15.99 4.38 -7.06
CA ALA A 76 -15.10 3.24 -7.27
C ALA A 76 -13.71 3.48 -6.66
N VAL A 77 -13.08 2.42 -6.15
CA VAL A 77 -11.66 2.45 -5.80
C VAL A 77 -10.84 2.48 -7.09
N GLU A 78 -9.85 3.38 -7.16
CA GLU A 78 -8.98 3.53 -8.32
C GLU A 78 -7.53 3.16 -7.95
N ALA A 79 -6.80 2.61 -8.91
CA ALA A 79 -5.41 2.22 -8.74
C ALA A 79 -4.56 2.60 -9.97
N TRP A 80 -3.31 2.98 -9.72
CA TRP A 80 -2.34 3.38 -10.74
C TRP A 80 -0.97 2.76 -10.46
N SER A 81 -0.18 2.60 -11.52
CA SER A 81 1.26 2.44 -11.35
C SER A 81 1.87 3.80 -11.02
N ALA A 82 2.55 3.90 -9.89
CA ALA A 82 3.27 5.10 -9.46
C ALA A 82 4.76 5.06 -9.82
N GLY A 83 5.20 4.00 -10.49
CA GLY A 83 6.60 3.71 -10.81
C GLY A 83 6.87 2.21 -10.82
N PRO A 84 8.08 1.77 -11.21
CA PRO A 84 8.47 0.36 -11.18
C PRO A 84 8.37 -0.21 -9.75
N GLY A 85 7.45 -1.16 -9.55
CA GLY A 85 7.22 -1.76 -8.23
C GLY A 85 6.53 -0.82 -7.23
N ALA A 86 5.75 0.15 -7.72
CA ALA A 86 4.93 1.03 -6.87
C ALA A 86 3.47 1.10 -7.38
N VAL A 87 2.52 0.82 -6.49
CA VAL A 87 1.08 0.88 -6.77
C VAL A 87 0.42 1.89 -5.85
N LEU A 88 -0.27 2.88 -6.43
CA LEU A 88 -1.05 3.88 -5.71
C LEU A 88 -2.53 3.52 -5.79
N ILE A 89 -3.20 3.45 -4.65
CA ILE A 89 -4.62 3.11 -4.50
C ILE A 89 -5.33 4.26 -3.81
N ASP A 90 -6.47 4.68 -4.35
CA ASP A 90 -7.29 5.77 -3.82
C ASP A 90 -8.75 5.34 -3.72
N ALA A 91 -9.32 5.56 -2.55
CA ALA A 91 -10.76 5.45 -2.32
C ALA A 91 -11.23 6.74 -1.65
N VAL A 92 -12.32 7.30 -2.15
CA VAL A 92 -12.88 8.55 -1.62
C VAL A 92 -13.21 8.39 -0.14
N GLY A 93 -12.68 9.29 0.69
CA GLY A 93 -12.90 9.29 2.14
C GLY A 93 -11.92 8.43 2.94
N GLU A 94 -11.04 7.68 2.29
CA GLU A 94 -9.96 6.93 2.93
C GLU A 94 -8.61 7.61 2.67
N PRO A 95 -7.61 7.42 3.56
CA PRO A 95 -6.22 7.73 3.25
C PRO A 95 -5.76 7.06 1.95
N PRO A 96 -4.99 7.74 1.07
CA PRO A 96 -4.33 7.08 -0.05
C PRO A 96 -3.42 5.97 0.44
N LEU A 97 -3.40 4.84 -0.25
CA LEU A 97 -2.52 3.71 0.03
C LEU A 97 -1.46 3.60 -1.05
N LEU A 98 -0.19 3.65 -0.67
CA LEU A 98 0.95 3.40 -1.54
C LEU A 98 1.60 2.06 -1.16
N LEU A 99 1.69 1.14 -2.13
CA LEU A 99 2.37 -0.14 -1.99
C LEU A 99 3.71 -0.05 -2.73
N VAL A 100 4.83 -0.39 -2.09
CA VAL A 100 6.17 -0.26 -2.69
C VAL A 100 6.99 -1.52 -2.45
N ALA A 101 7.38 -2.18 -3.54
CA ALA A 101 8.28 -3.33 -3.56
C ALA A 101 9.53 -3.11 -4.43
N GLY A 102 9.55 -2.01 -5.20
CA GLY A 102 10.67 -1.55 -6.01
C GLY A 102 11.11 -0.15 -5.60
N ASP A 103 11.56 0.66 -6.54
CA ASP A 103 12.07 2.00 -6.23
C ASP A 103 10.96 2.93 -5.68
N VAL A 104 11.33 3.75 -4.69
CA VAL A 104 10.44 4.81 -4.19
C VAL A 104 10.32 5.89 -5.28
N PRO A 105 9.12 6.18 -5.81
CA PRO A 105 8.95 7.22 -6.82
C PRO A 105 9.13 8.61 -6.20
N VAL A 106 9.19 9.65 -7.03
CA VAL A 106 9.12 11.03 -6.52
C VAL A 106 7.69 11.28 -6.04
N LEU A 107 7.54 11.61 -4.76
CA LEU A 107 6.25 11.71 -4.09
C LEU A 107 5.80 13.17 -3.93
N GLY A 108 4.48 13.37 -3.96
CA GLY A 108 3.85 14.67 -3.73
C GLY A 108 3.45 14.86 -2.26
N ARG A 109 2.99 16.07 -1.92
CA ARG A 109 2.51 16.40 -0.56
C ARG A 109 1.35 15.56 -0.04
N TRP A 110 0.66 14.82 -0.90
CA TRP A 110 -0.40 13.90 -0.47
C TRP A 110 0.14 12.79 0.45
N MET A 111 1.46 12.56 0.46
CA MET A 111 2.11 11.62 1.37
C MET A 111 1.80 11.88 2.84
N GLU A 112 1.67 13.14 3.27
CA GLU A 112 1.43 13.50 4.69
C GLU A 112 0.23 12.75 5.29
N ILE A 113 -0.77 12.41 4.47
CA ILE A 113 -1.99 11.70 4.90
C ILE A 113 -1.99 10.23 4.50
N ALA A 114 -1.00 9.77 3.74
CA ALA A 114 -0.98 8.44 3.13
C ALA A 114 -0.63 7.34 4.14
N VAL A 115 -1.10 6.14 3.81
CA VAL A 115 -0.59 4.87 4.35
C VAL A 115 0.37 4.31 3.33
N VAL A 116 1.56 3.91 3.75
CA VAL A 116 2.57 3.30 2.89
C VAL A 116 2.87 1.89 3.39
N THR A 117 2.82 0.90 2.51
CA THR A 117 3.28 -0.46 2.80
C THR A 117 4.50 -0.79 1.97
N LEU A 118 5.59 -1.13 2.64
CA LEU A 118 6.85 -1.54 2.02
C LEU A 118 6.99 -3.06 2.05
N PHE A 119 7.43 -3.65 0.95
CA PHE A 119 7.66 -5.08 0.82
C PHE A 119 9.14 -5.35 0.52
N GLY A 120 9.72 -6.37 1.13
CA GLY A 120 11.09 -6.78 0.82
C GLY A 120 11.80 -7.47 1.97
N ASP A 121 13.09 -7.72 1.78
CA ASP A 121 14.00 -8.16 2.84
C ASP A 121 14.43 -6.99 3.73
N GLY A 122 15.20 -7.26 4.80
CA GLY A 122 15.59 -6.22 5.76
C GLY A 122 16.35 -5.05 5.13
N ALA A 123 17.27 -5.33 4.20
CA ALA A 123 18.06 -4.28 3.54
C ALA A 123 17.17 -3.45 2.60
N GLY A 124 16.30 -4.11 1.84
CA GLY A 124 15.31 -3.48 0.98
C GLY A 124 14.35 -2.60 1.79
N LEU A 125 13.71 -3.14 2.83
CA LEU A 125 12.80 -2.38 3.69
C LEU A 125 13.47 -1.17 4.34
N THR A 126 14.74 -1.31 4.74
CA THR A 126 15.51 -0.18 5.27
C THR A 126 15.71 0.89 4.20
N ALA A 127 16.19 0.53 3.01
CA ALA A 127 16.45 1.49 1.95
C ALA A 127 15.16 2.20 1.49
N LEU A 128 14.07 1.44 1.31
CA LEU A 128 12.77 1.98 0.94
C LEU A 128 12.19 2.88 2.03
N GLY A 129 12.26 2.45 3.28
CA GLY A 129 11.79 3.26 4.41
C GLY A 129 12.55 4.57 4.54
N GLN A 130 13.86 4.54 4.34
CA GLN A 130 14.68 5.75 4.33
C GLN A 130 14.28 6.69 3.19
N GLY A 131 14.10 6.16 1.97
CA GLY A 131 13.68 6.96 0.82
C GLY A 131 12.29 7.59 0.99
N VAL A 132 11.33 6.85 1.56
CA VAL A 132 9.98 7.38 1.85
C VAL A 132 10.02 8.49 2.92
N LEU A 133 10.90 8.36 3.91
CA LEU A 133 10.99 9.30 5.04
C LEU A 133 11.88 10.53 4.77
N GLU A 134 12.50 10.66 3.59
CA GLU A 134 13.43 11.78 3.30
C GLU A 134 12.74 13.13 3.13
N ASP A 135 11.57 13.17 2.49
CA ASP A 135 10.92 14.43 2.11
C ASP A 135 9.64 14.72 2.90
N THR A 136 8.69 13.80 2.88
CA THR A 136 7.35 14.00 3.44
C THR A 136 6.88 12.70 4.09
N PRO A 137 7.10 12.56 5.41
CA PRO A 137 6.76 11.35 6.14
C PRO A 137 5.26 11.01 6.01
N PRO A 138 4.90 9.74 5.80
CA PRO A 138 3.49 9.34 5.72
C PRO A 138 2.80 9.39 7.07
N ARG A 139 1.47 9.31 7.09
CA ARG A 139 0.73 9.10 8.35
C ARG A 139 1.12 7.76 8.98
N LEU A 140 1.29 6.73 8.17
CA LEU A 140 1.65 5.38 8.62
C LEU A 140 2.59 4.71 7.61
N LEU A 141 3.65 4.10 8.13
CA LEU A 141 4.55 3.22 7.41
C LEU A 141 4.39 1.78 7.94
N ALA A 142 3.92 0.89 7.09
CA ALA A 142 3.79 -0.53 7.34
C ALA A 142 4.93 -1.30 6.65
N LEU A 143 5.60 -2.19 7.39
CA LEU A 143 6.68 -3.02 6.89
C LEU A 143 6.18 -4.46 6.73
N ALA A 144 6.16 -4.96 5.49
CA ALA A 144 5.78 -6.32 5.14
C ALA A 144 7.05 -7.13 4.81
N GLY A 145 7.61 -7.76 5.84
CA GLY A 145 8.81 -8.58 5.76
C GLY A 145 8.78 -9.68 6.82
N ASP A 146 9.66 -10.67 6.67
CA ASP A 146 9.82 -11.70 7.69
C ASP A 146 10.44 -11.13 8.99
N GLU A 147 10.45 -11.93 10.06
CA GLU A 147 10.94 -11.52 11.38
C GLU A 147 12.36 -10.92 11.31
N ALA A 148 13.26 -11.55 10.55
CA ALA A 148 14.63 -11.07 10.37
C ALA A 148 14.69 -9.72 9.63
N ALA A 149 13.84 -9.52 8.63
CA ALA A 149 13.73 -8.26 7.92
C ALA A 149 13.22 -7.14 8.83
N ILE A 150 12.22 -7.42 9.66
CA ILE A 150 11.64 -6.48 10.62
C ILE A 150 12.64 -6.09 11.71
N ASP A 151 13.36 -7.06 12.28
CA ASP A 151 14.40 -6.85 13.30
C ASP A 151 15.55 -5.97 12.79
N LEU A 152 15.81 -6.00 11.48
CA LEU A 152 16.80 -5.14 10.84
C LEU A 152 16.23 -3.74 10.55
N ALA A 153 15.04 -3.66 9.96
CA ALA A 153 14.47 -2.41 9.46
C ALA A 153 13.96 -1.47 10.56
N ILE A 154 13.28 -1.99 11.59
CA ILE A 154 12.69 -1.13 12.65
C ILE A 154 13.76 -0.27 13.34
N PRO A 155 14.89 -0.82 13.83
CA PRO A 155 15.93 -0.01 14.46
C PRO A 155 16.53 1.05 13.53
N ALA A 156 16.62 0.77 12.23
CA ALA A 156 17.18 1.68 11.24
C ALA A 156 16.25 2.85 10.88
N LEU A 157 14.93 2.69 11.07
CA LEU A 157 13.92 3.67 10.67
C LEU A 157 13.34 4.47 11.84
N ARG A 158 13.31 3.90 13.05
CA ARG A 158 12.61 4.48 14.21
C ARG A 158 12.96 5.94 14.53
N ASP A 159 14.22 6.32 14.33
CA ASP A 159 14.72 7.66 14.70
C ASP A 159 14.45 8.70 13.59
N ARG A 160 13.81 8.29 12.48
CA ARG A 160 13.51 9.11 11.30
C ARG A 160 12.00 9.29 11.03
N LEU A 161 11.13 8.82 11.92
CA LEU A 161 9.69 8.76 11.65
C LEU A 161 9.00 10.13 11.58
N ASP A 162 9.50 11.14 12.29
CA ASP A 162 8.97 12.52 12.28
C ASP A 162 7.42 12.60 12.33
N GLY A 163 6.82 11.82 13.24
CA GLY A 163 5.37 11.75 13.44
C GLY A 163 4.66 10.63 12.67
N SER A 164 5.32 9.95 11.74
CA SER A 164 4.81 8.72 11.11
C SER A 164 4.63 7.60 12.12
N GLY A 165 3.48 6.93 12.07
CA GLY A 165 3.35 5.61 12.70
C GLY A 165 4.25 4.60 12.00
N LEU A 166 4.82 3.65 12.74
CA LEU A 166 5.57 2.51 12.21
C LEU A 166 4.96 1.21 12.73
N VAL A 167 4.67 0.28 11.82
CA VAL A 167 4.08 -1.02 12.17
C VAL A 167 4.71 -2.13 11.33
N ALA A 168 4.98 -3.29 11.95
CA ALA A 168 5.31 -4.50 11.23
C ALA A 168 4.04 -5.28 10.88
N LEU A 169 3.94 -5.78 9.67
CA LEU A 169 2.91 -6.70 9.24
C LEU A 169 3.45 -8.12 9.33
N GLU A 170 2.84 -8.94 10.18
CA GLU A 170 3.04 -10.39 10.16
C GLU A 170 2.16 -11.01 9.08
N ALA A 171 2.64 -12.09 8.46
CA ALA A 171 1.86 -12.81 7.46
C ALA A 171 0.55 -13.34 8.06
N GLY A 172 -0.58 -13.00 7.43
CA GLY A 172 -1.93 -13.32 7.90
C GLY A 172 -2.49 -12.37 8.96
N MET A 173 -1.72 -11.41 9.47
CA MET A 173 -2.22 -10.41 10.41
C MET A 173 -3.07 -9.36 9.68
N ALA A 174 -4.26 -9.10 10.21
CA ALA A 174 -5.12 -8.01 9.76
C ALA A 174 -4.85 -6.74 10.60
N LEU A 175 -4.36 -5.68 9.95
CA LEU A 175 -4.20 -4.35 10.55
C LEU A 175 -5.34 -3.44 10.13
N GLU A 176 -6.03 -2.83 11.09
CA GLU A 176 -7.06 -1.81 10.87
C GLU A 176 -6.50 -0.40 11.12
N ILE A 177 -6.88 0.55 10.26
CA ILE A 177 -6.33 1.92 10.20
C ILE A 177 -7.47 2.95 10.18
#